data_AF-A0A1Z5YS49-F1
#
_entry.id   AF-A0A1Z5YS49-F1
#
_cell.length_a   1.000
_cell.length_b   1.000
_cell.length_c   1.000
_cell.angle_alpha   90.00
_cell.angle_beta   90.00
_cell.angle_gamma   90.00
#
_symmetry.space_group_name_H-M   'P 1'
#
loop_
_entity.id
_entity.type
_entity.pdbx_description
1 polymer ?
#
loop_
_entity_poly.entity_id
_entity_poly.type
_entity_poly.pdbx_seq_one_letter_code
_entity_poly.pdbx_strand_id
1 'polypeptide(L)'
;MMRRLPSPHFFMEFASLIIFWLQAMFCSAKTAIAVTLVFVAADTIRRLLRKASFPRLWVICSALAVVFGVVDLLAPTPFMIRYEGCITNLVTCASFIWGAYGSPSLVQEMVEERQGFTFPPERHELQSFFRIFTLAWAAYFAAKAILYVWLGTHYPLPKAIALRSAFGTLSLAVMVLVSMQGRRIFFLCQRAGFFLPRPATDS
;
A
#
# COMPACT_ATOMS: atom_id res chain seq x y z
N MET A 1 15.54 13.30 -21.61
CA MET A 1 15.33 12.19 -20.65
C MET A 1 13.86 12.23 -20.19
N MET A 2 12.97 11.58 -20.92
CA MET A 2 11.52 11.70 -20.74
C MET A 2 11.08 11.04 -19.42
N ARG A 3 10.50 11.82 -18.51
CA ARG A 3 9.68 11.29 -17.40
C ARG A 3 8.51 10.54 -18.04
N ARG A 4 8.58 9.20 -18.12
CA ARG A 4 7.37 8.41 -18.36
C ARG A 4 6.43 8.72 -17.19
N LEU A 5 5.30 9.34 -17.51
CA LEU A 5 4.17 9.48 -16.59
C LEU A 5 3.86 8.08 -16.00
N PRO A 6 3.48 7.97 -14.72
CA PRO A 6 3.07 6.69 -14.15
C PRO A 6 2.03 6.06 -15.07
N SER A 7 2.22 4.78 -15.44
CA SER A 7 1.27 4.09 -16.31
C SER A 7 -0.12 4.12 -15.66
N PRO A 8 -1.21 4.25 -16.45
CA PRO A 8 -2.57 4.29 -15.92
C PRO A 8 -2.98 3.01 -15.17
N HIS A 9 -2.18 1.94 -15.25
CA HIS A 9 -2.39 0.68 -14.54
C HIS A 9 -2.16 0.77 -13.03
N PHE A 10 -1.21 1.61 -12.57
CA PHE A 10 -0.95 1.78 -11.14
C PHE A 10 -2.13 2.41 -10.40
N PHE A 11 -2.80 3.38 -11.03
CA PHE A 11 -4.04 3.94 -10.48
C PHE A 11 -5.17 2.90 -10.43
N MET A 12 -5.14 1.85 -11.26
CA MET A 12 -6.12 0.77 -11.19
C MET A 12 -5.95 -0.12 -9.96
N GLU A 13 -4.72 -0.28 -9.44
CA GLU A 13 -4.47 -1.06 -8.22
C GLU A 13 -5.07 -0.39 -6.98
N PHE A 14 -5.10 0.95 -6.97
CA PHE A 14 -5.77 1.75 -5.95
C PHE A 14 -7.18 2.19 -6.37
N ALA A 15 -7.69 1.75 -7.53
CA ALA A 15 -8.93 2.27 -8.08
C ALA A 15 -10.13 1.97 -7.18
N SER A 16 -10.17 0.81 -6.52
CA SER A 16 -11.24 0.49 -5.57
C SER A 16 -11.29 1.50 -4.41
N LEU A 17 -10.14 1.86 -3.85
CA LEU A 17 -10.00 2.89 -2.81
C LEU A 17 -10.33 4.30 -3.31
N ILE A 18 -9.94 4.64 -4.54
CA ILE A 18 -10.21 5.95 -5.15
C ILE A 18 -11.71 6.09 -5.48
N ILE A 19 -12.32 5.05 -6.04
CA ILE A 19 -13.77 5.01 -6.37
C ILE A 19 -14.59 5.11 -5.09
N PHE A 20 -14.20 4.37 -4.04
CA PHE A 20 -14.82 4.48 -2.72
C PHE A 20 -14.77 5.91 -2.19
N TRP A 21 -13.60 6.56 -2.21
CA TRP A 21 -13.42 7.92 -1.73
C TRP A 21 -14.22 8.95 -2.52
N LEU A 22 -14.19 8.87 -3.85
CA LEU A 22 -14.96 9.76 -4.72
C LEU A 22 -16.45 9.61 -4.48
N GLN A 23 -16.97 8.37 -4.37
CA GLN A 23 -18.39 8.17 -4.13
C GLN A 23 -18.83 8.50 -2.71
N ALA A 24 -17.98 8.29 -1.70
CA ALA A 24 -18.28 8.68 -0.33
C ALA A 24 -18.51 10.20 -0.16
N MET A 25 -18.03 11.03 -1.11
CA MET A 25 -18.32 12.47 -1.14
C MET A 25 -19.71 12.82 -1.66
N PHE A 26 -20.35 11.96 -2.46
CA PHE A 26 -21.61 12.26 -3.15
C PHE A 26 -22.78 11.35 -2.75
N CYS A 27 -22.48 10.18 -2.18
CA CYS A 27 -23.46 9.14 -1.89
C CYS A 27 -23.37 8.66 -0.43
N SER A 28 -24.41 7.97 0.03
CA SER A 28 -24.38 7.31 1.35
C SER A 28 -23.23 6.30 1.43
N ALA A 29 -22.65 6.12 2.62
CA ALA A 29 -21.56 5.17 2.82
C ALA A 29 -21.90 3.75 2.32
N LYS A 30 -23.14 3.30 2.54
CA LYS A 30 -23.63 1.98 2.09
C LYS A 30 -23.60 1.84 0.56
N THR A 31 -23.98 2.89 -0.17
CA THR A 31 -23.92 2.89 -1.64
C THR A 31 -22.50 2.92 -2.18
N ALA A 32 -21.59 3.67 -1.56
CA ALA A 32 -20.18 3.69 -1.94
C ALA A 32 -19.49 2.32 -1.71
N ILE A 33 -19.83 1.65 -0.61
CA ILE A 33 -19.39 0.28 -0.32
C ILE A 33 -19.88 -0.69 -1.41
N ALA A 34 -21.18 -0.68 -1.70
CA ALA A 34 -21.78 -1.59 -2.67
C ALA A 34 -21.13 -1.47 -4.07
N VAL A 35 -20.89 -0.25 -4.54
CA VAL A 35 -20.22 -0.04 -5.83
C VAL A 35 -18.76 -0.48 -5.79
N THR A 36 -18.06 -0.25 -4.69
CA THR A 36 -16.67 -0.72 -4.53
C THR A 36 -16.58 -2.24 -4.60
N LEU A 37 -17.53 -2.95 -3.99
CA LEU A 37 -17.64 -4.42 -4.08
C LEU A 37 -17.92 -4.88 -5.52
N VAL A 38 -18.87 -4.24 -6.21
CA VAL A 38 -19.17 -4.54 -7.62
C VAL A 38 -17.94 -4.30 -8.50
N PHE A 39 -17.20 -3.22 -8.27
CA PHE A 39 -15.97 -2.92 -9.00
C PHE A 39 -14.90 -3.98 -8.76
N VAL A 40 -14.65 -4.40 -7.52
CA VAL A 40 -13.68 -5.45 -7.20
C VAL A 40 -14.09 -6.77 -7.87
N ALA A 41 -15.38 -7.13 -7.86
CA ALA A 41 -15.87 -8.32 -8.56
C ALA A 41 -15.68 -8.22 -10.07
N ALA A 42 -16.03 -7.09 -10.68
CA ALA A 42 -15.86 -6.84 -12.10
C ALA A 42 -14.38 -6.85 -12.53
N ASP A 43 -13.47 -6.26 -11.73
CA ASP A 43 -12.03 -6.29 -12.02
C ASP A 43 -11.46 -7.70 -11.87
N THR A 44 -11.93 -8.46 -10.88
CA THR A 44 -11.56 -9.87 -10.71
C THR A 44 -11.96 -10.68 -11.94
N ILE A 45 -13.21 -10.56 -12.39
CA ILE A 45 -13.71 -11.25 -13.58
C ILE A 45 -12.92 -10.82 -14.82
N ARG A 46 -12.65 -9.51 -14.98
CA ARG A 46 -11.85 -8.99 -16.09
C ARG A 46 -10.43 -9.57 -16.10
N ARG A 47 -9.78 -9.70 -14.95
CA ARG A 47 -8.43 -10.29 -14.83
C ARG A 47 -8.44 -11.79 -15.12
N LEU A 48 -9.46 -12.52 -14.65
CA LEU A 48 -9.67 -13.93 -14.97
C LEU A 48 -9.84 -14.14 -16.48
N LEU A 49 -10.71 -13.36 -17.12
CA LEU A 49 -10.96 -13.44 -18.56
C LEU A 49 -9.73 -13.07 -19.40
N ARG A 50 -8.90 -12.14 -18.92
CA ARG A 50 -7.68 -11.70 -19.61
C ARG A 50 -6.43 -12.51 -19.24
N LYS A 51 -6.55 -13.54 -18.39
CA LYS A 51 -5.41 -14.29 -17.82
C LYS A 51 -4.32 -13.36 -17.27
N ALA A 52 -4.73 -12.24 -16.69
CA ALA A 52 -3.83 -11.23 -16.16
C ALA A 52 -3.29 -11.66 -14.79
N SER A 53 -2.08 -11.21 -14.46
CA SER A 53 -1.46 -11.45 -13.15
C SER A 53 -2.33 -10.87 -12.01
N PHE A 54 -2.23 -11.47 -10.83
CA PHE A 54 -2.79 -10.96 -9.58
C PHE A 54 -1.64 -10.49 -8.67
N PRO A 55 -1.26 -9.19 -8.73
CA PRO A 55 -0.21 -8.65 -7.87
C PRO A 55 -0.58 -8.82 -6.40
N ARG A 56 0.40 -9.06 -5.53
CA ARG A 56 0.13 -9.31 -4.09
C ARG A 56 -0.63 -8.15 -3.45
N LEU A 57 -0.27 -6.91 -3.79
CA LEU A 57 -0.96 -5.72 -3.28
C LEU A 57 -2.41 -5.61 -3.74
N TRP A 58 -2.70 -5.96 -5.00
CA TRP A 58 -4.07 -5.98 -5.49
C TRP A 58 -4.93 -6.96 -4.68
N VAL A 59 -4.39 -8.14 -4.36
CA VAL A 59 -5.07 -9.14 -3.53
C VAL A 59 -5.32 -8.60 -2.13
N ILE A 60 -4.31 -8.01 -1.48
CA ILE A 60 -4.41 -7.46 -0.13
C ILE A 60 -5.46 -6.33 -0.08
N CYS A 61 -5.38 -5.36 -1.00
CA CYS A 61 -6.30 -4.23 -1.06
C CYS A 61 -7.73 -4.68 -1.36
N SER A 62 -7.91 -5.62 -2.29
CA SER A 62 -9.24 -6.14 -2.65
C SER A 62 -9.83 -6.98 -1.52
N ALA A 63 -9.04 -7.83 -0.86
CA ALA A 63 -9.48 -8.60 0.29
C ALA A 63 -9.90 -7.69 1.45
N LEU A 64 -9.10 -6.67 1.77
CA LEU A 64 -9.45 -5.67 2.78
C LEU A 64 -10.75 -4.92 2.42
N ALA A 65 -10.88 -4.45 1.17
CA ALA A 65 -12.08 -3.77 0.71
C ALA A 65 -13.33 -4.65 0.80
N VAL A 66 -13.22 -5.94 0.46
CA VAL A 66 -14.32 -6.89 0.57
C VAL A 66 -14.68 -7.18 2.02
N VAL A 67 -13.69 -7.49 2.87
CA VAL A 67 -13.93 -7.82 4.29
C VAL A 67 -14.54 -6.62 5.02
N PHE A 68 -13.94 -5.43 4.90
CA PHE A 68 -14.50 -4.24 5.54
C PHE A 68 -15.85 -3.85 4.95
N GLY A 69 -15.99 -3.90 3.63
CA GLY A 69 -17.25 -3.59 2.96
C GLY A 69 -18.40 -4.50 3.40
N VAL A 70 -18.16 -5.81 3.49
CA VAL A 70 -19.17 -6.77 3.96
C VAL A 70 -19.52 -6.54 5.43
N VAL A 71 -18.52 -6.34 6.29
CA VAL A 71 -18.80 -6.10 7.71
C VAL A 71 -19.56 -4.79 7.91
N ASP A 72 -19.20 -3.71 7.22
CA ASP A 72 -19.91 -2.43 7.33
C ASP A 72 -21.33 -2.49 6.75
N LEU A 73 -21.58 -3.37 5.76
CA LEU A 73 -22.92 -3.58 5.21
C LEU A 73 -23.83 -4.33 6.20
N LEU A 74 -23.28 -5.31 6.92
CA LEU A 74 -24.00 -6.18 7.85
C LEU A 74 -24.09 -5.60 9.27
N ALA A 75 -23.17 -4.71 9.65
CA ALA A 75 -23.13 -4.11 10.97
C ALA A 75 -24.32 -3.14 11.18
N PRO A 76 -25.17 -3.35 12.20
CA PRO A 76 -26.24 -2.42 12.54
C PRO A 76 -25.71 -1.15 13.24
N THR A 77 -24.52 -1.23 13.84
CA THR A 77 -23.91 -0.15 14.61
C THR A 77 -22.49 0.16 14.11
N PRO A 78 -22.06 1.44 14.12
CA PRO A 78 -20.76 1.86 13.60
C PRO A 78 -19.58 1.52 14.54
N PHE A 79 -19.66 0.42 15.30
CA PHE A 79 -18.59 0.02 16.24
C PHE A 79 -17.25 -0.18 15.51
N MET A 80 -17.30 -0.65 14.26
CA MET A 80 -16.14 -0.93 13.41
C MET A 80 -15.33 0.33 13.09
N ILE A 81 -15.97 1.49 12.97
CA ILE A 81 -15.33 2.78 12.59
C ILE A 81 -14.19 3.13 13.54
N ARG A 82 -14.31 2.76 14.82
CA ARG A 82 -13.27 3.03 15.83
C ARG A 82 -12.00 2.20 15.59
N TYR A 83 -12.14 0.96 15.10
CA TYR A 83 -11.04 0.01 15.00
C TYR A 83 -10.50 -0.16 13.59
N GLU A 84 -11.32 0.11 12.57
CA GLU A 84 -11.01 -0.03 11.15
C GLU A 84 -9.62 0.54 10.81
N GLY A 85 -9.32 1.76 11.27
CA GLY A 85 -8.02 2.38 11.01
C GLY A 85 -6.85 1.58 11.58
N CYS A 86 -6.99 1.05 12.80
CA CYS A 86 -5.95 0.24 13.43
C CYS A 86 -5.80 -1.10 12.71
N ILE A 87 -6.91 -1.81 12.48
CA ILE A 87 -6.93 -3.12 11.84
C ILE A 87 -6.33 -3.05 10.44
N THR A 88 -6.71 -2.06 9.62
CA THR A 88 -6.17 -1.88 8.27
C THR A 88 -4.66 -1.67 8.28
N ASN A 89 -4.14 -0.84 9.20
CA ASN A 89 -2.71 -0.60 9.31
C ASN A 89 -1.96 -1.85 9.82
N LEU A 90 -2.56 -2.62 10.74
CA LEU A 90 -1.96 -3.88 11.22
C LEU A 90 -1.91 -4.95 10.12
N VAL A 91 -3.01 -5.13 9.38
CA VAL A 91 -3.05 -6.07 8.26
C VAL A 91 -2.05 -5.65 7.19
N THR A 92 -2.00 -4.35 6.87
CA THR A 92 -1.03 -3.83 5.89
C THR A 92 0.41 -4.03 6.38
N CYS A 93 0.69 -3.76 7.66
CA CYS A 93 1.99 -4.05 8.27
C CYS A 93 2.36 -5.53 8.13
N ALA A 94 1.46 -6.45 8.51
CA ALA A 94 1.68 -7.89 8.39
C ALA A 94 1.92 -8.30 6.94
N SER A 95 1.18 -7.74 5.98
CA SER A 95 1.37 -7.98 4.56
C SER A 95 2.73 -7.50 4.06
N PHE A 96 3.22 -6.34 4.51
CA PHE A 96 4.55 -5.84 4.16
C PHE A 96 5.67 -6.66 4.82
N ILE A 97 5.50 -7.09 6.08
CA ILE A 97 6.44 -8.02 6.73
C ILE A 97 6.52 -9.31 5.90
N TRP A 98 5.39 -9.96 5.63
CA TRP A 98 5.34 -11.18 4.83
C TRP A 98 5.95 -10.97 3.45
N GLY A 99 5.59 -9.86 2.80
CA GLY A 99 6.11 -9.45 1.49
C GLY A 99 7.60 -9.10 1.48
N ALA A 100 8.23 -8.79 2.61
CA ALA A 100 9.66 -8.53 2.69
C ALA A 100 10.50 -9.82 2.65
N TYR A 101 9.92 -10.97 2.99
CA TYR A 101 10.59 -12.27 2.93
C TYR A 101 10.33 -13.03 1.61
N GLY A 102 9.48 -12.50 0.73
CA GLY A 102 9.29 -13.02 -0.62
C GLY A 102 10.39 -12.56 -1.59
N SER A 103 10.65 -13.36 -2.63
CA SER A 103 11.45 -12.98 -3.80
C SER A 103 10.52 -12.94 -5.03
N PRO A 104 10.22 -11.76 -5.63
CA PRO A 104 10.66 -10.43 -5.23
C PRO A 104 9.95 -9.94 -3.94
N SER A 105 10.60 -8.98 -3.26
CA SER A 105 9.97 -8.30 -2.12
C SER A 105 8.80 -7.44 -2.59
N LEU A 106 7.83 -7.15 -1.73
CA LEU A 106 6.60 -6.46 -2.12
C LEU A 106 6.84 -5.07 -2.73
N VAL A 107 7.80 -4.28 -2.21
CA VAL A 107 8.18 -3.00 -2.85
C VAL A 107 8.90 -3.23 -4.18
N GLN A 108 9.73 -4.28 -4.28
CA GLN A 108 10.39 -4.60 -5.55
C GLN A 108 9.35 -4.94 -6.63
N GLU A 109 8.36 -5.78 -6.31
CA GLU A 109 7.24 -6.13 -7.18
C GLU A 109 6.53 -4.87 -7.69
N MET A 110 6.20 -3.92 -6.80
CA MET A 110 5.61 -2.62 -7.19
C MET A 110 6.47 -1.83 -8.16
N VAL A 111 7.78 -1.81 -7.95
CA VAL A 111 8.71 -1.02 -8.79
C VAL A 111 8.89 -1.68 -10.14
N GLU A 112 9.01 -3.01 -10.18
CA GLU A 112 9.13 -3.79 -11.40
C GLU A 112 7.86 -3.68 -12.25
N GLU A 113 6.68 -3.78 -11.64
CA GLU A 113 5.39 -3.56 -12.33
C GLU A 113 5.27 -2.13 -12.86
N ARG A 114 5.70 -1.13 -12.08
CA ARG A 114 5.66 0.27 -12.50
C ARG A 114 6.61 0.56 -13.65
N GLN A 115 7.80 -0.03 -13.64
CA GLN A 115 8.84 0.23 -14.63
C GLN A 115 8.74 -0.69 -15.85
N GLY A 116 8.00 -1.79 -15.76
CA GLY A 116 7.82 -2.76 -16.81
C GLY A 116 9.05 -3.62 -17.08
N PHE A 117 9.96 -3.74 -16.10
CA PHE A 117 11.13 -4.62 -16.18
C PHE A 117 11.43 -5.24 -14.82
N THR A 118 11.97 -6.45 -14.82
CA THR A 118 12.40 -7.17 -13.61
C THR A 118 13.87 -6.91 -13.33
N PHE A 119 14.23 -6.75 -12.04
CA PHE A 119 15.62 -6.58 -11.66
C PHE A 119 16.38 -7.92 -11.71
N PRO A 120 17.66 -7.94 -12.13
CA PRO A 120 18.43 -9.18 -12.17
C PRO A 120 18.56 -9.81 -10.77
N PRO A 121 18.33 -11.13 -10.63
CA PRO A 121 18.36 -11.80 -9.33
C PRO A 121 19.76 -11.86 -8.69
N GLU A 122 20.81 -11.63 -9.48
CA GLU A 122 22.21 -11.60 -9.03
C GLU A 122 22.56 -10.33 -8.24
N ARG A 123 21.70 -9.29 -8.28
CA ARG A 123 21.93 -8.03 -7.56
C ARG A 123 21.46 -8.12 -6.11
N HIS A 124 22.19 -8.88 -5.30
CA HIS A 124 21.88 -9.08 -3.87
C HIS A 124 21.80 -7.78 -3.06
N GLU A 125 22.59 -6.76 -3.38
CA GLU A 125 22.53 -5.42 -2.76
C GLU A 125 21.17 -4.75 -2.99
N LEU A 126 20.65 -4.84 -4.22
CA LEU A 126 19.39 -4.22 -4.61
C LEU A 126 18.19 -4.95 -3.99
N GLN A 127 18.25 -6.27 -3.92
CA GLN A 127 17.26 -7.08 -3.19
C GLN A 127 17.25 -6.75 -1.70
N SER A 128 18.44 -6.61 -1.10
CA SER A 128 18.57 -6.24 0.32
C SER A 128 18.02 -4.84 0.58
N PHE A 129 18.28 -3.89 -0.32
CA PHE A 129 17.68 -2.56 -0.26
C PHE A 129 16.16 -2.62 -0.31
N PHE A 130 15.56 -3.30 -1.28
CA PHE A 130 14.10 -3.38 -1.39
C PHE A 130 13.46 -4.11 -0.20
N ARG A 131 14.13 -5.13 0.35
CA ARG A 131 13.70 -5.81 1.58
C ARG A 131 13.69 -4.87 2.78
N ILE A 132 14.79 -4.14 3.03
CA ILE A 132 14.87 -3.15 4.12
C ILE A 132 13.82 -2.06 3.91
N PHE A 133 13.63 -1.61 2.67
CA PHE A 133 12.64 -0.60 2.34
C PHE A 133 11.21 -1.10 2.58
N THR A 134 10.92 -2.36 2.26
CA THR A 134 9.63 -3.01 2.54
C THR A 134 9.40 -3.14 4.05
N LEU A 135 10.43 -3.47 4.83
CA LEU A 135 10.35 -3.50 6.30
C LEU A 135 10.18 -2.10 6.91
N ALA A 136 10.82 -1.07 6.35
CA ALA A 136 10.61 0.30 6.77
C ALA A 136 9.15 0.74 6.53
N TRP A 137 8.56 0.30 5.42
CA TRP A 137 7.13 0.48 5.17
C TRP A 137 6.26 -0.24 6.22
N ALA A 138 6.60 -1.48 6.56
CA ALA A 138 5.89 -2.20 7.61
C ALA A 138 5.97 -1.49 8.97
N ALA A 139 7.18 -1.05 9.36
CA ALA A 139 7.41 -0.33 10.62
C ALA A 139 6.59 0.98 10.68
N TYR A 140 6.49 1.69 9.55
CA TYR A 140 5.63 2.86 9.43
C TYR A 140 4.15 2.52 9.67
N PHE A 141 3.63 1.45 9.07
CA PHE A 141 2.24 1.03 9.30
C PHE A 141 2.00 0.56 10.74
N ALA A 142 2.98 -0.11 11.35
CA ALA A 142 2.92 -0.44 12.78
C ALA A 142 2.84 0.81 13.66
N ALA A 143 3.70 1.81 13.41
CA ALA A 143 3.67 3.08 14.14
C ALA A 143 2.33 3.81 13.98
N LYS A 144 1.75 3.78 12.77
CA LYS A 144 0.39 4.30 12.53
C LYS A 144 -0.68 3.57 13.33
N ALA A 145 -0.63 2.24 13.38
CA ALA A 145 -1.59 1.46 14.16
C ALA A 145 -1.53 1.85 15.65
N ILE A 146 -0.32 1.97 16.21
CA ILE A 146 -0.10 2.43 17.60
C ILE A 146 -0.67 3.83 17.80
N LEU A 147 -0.37 4.76 16.90
CA LEU A 147 -0.90 6.13 16.95
C LEU A 147 -2.43 6.13 16.93
N TYR A 148 -3.07 5.30 16.10
CA TYR A 148 -4.52 5.26 15.98
C TYR A 148 -5.19 4.63 17.22
N VAL A 149 -4.57 3.62 17.83
CA VAL A 149 -5.00 3.11 19.13
C VAL A 149 -4.93 4.21 20.18
N TRP A 150 -3.80 4.92 20.27
CA TRP A 150 -3.61 6.02 21.20
C TRP A 150 -4.63 7.15 20.98
N LEU A 151 -4.89 7.54 19.72
CA LEU A 151 -5.93 8.52 19.41
C LEU A 151 -7.32 8.04 19.83
N GLY A 152 -7.60 6.75 19.62
CA GLY A 152 -8.88 6.13 19.98
C GLY A 152 -9.10 5.96 21.49
N THR A 153 -8.04 5.96 22.31
CA THR A 153 -8.16 5.90 23.78
C THR A 153 -8.16 7.27 24.43
N HIS A 154 -7.49 8.26 23.84
CA HIS A 154 -7.32 9.60 24.44
C HIS A 154 -8.25 10.69 23.91
N TYR A 155 -8.89 10.50 22.75
CA TYR A 155 -9.77 11.50 22.16
C TYR A 155 -11.19 10.98 21.91
N PRO A 156 -12.20 11.87 21.93
CA PRO A 156 -13.54 11.54 21.47
C PRO A 156 -13.53 11.09 20.00
N LEU A 157 -14.41 10.15 19.65
CA LEU A 157 -14.45 9.52 18.31
C LEU A 157 -14.41 10.52 17.14
N PRO A 158 -15.17 11.63 17.12
CA PRO A 158 -15.11 12.58 16.01
C PRO A 158 -13.73 13.23 15.84
N LYS A 159 -13.09 13.60 16.95
CA LYS A 159 -11.75 14.22 16.96
C LYS A 159 -10.68 13.21 16.58
N ALA A 160 -10.80 11.97 17.05
CA ALA A 160 -9.92 10.86 16.66
C ALA A 160 -10.00 10.59 15.15
N ILE A 161 -11.20 10.57 14.58
CA ILE A 161 -11.41 10.39 13.12
C ILE A 161 -10.81 11.56 12.33
N ALA A 162 -11.02 12.81 12.77
CA ALA A 162 -10.46 13.98 12.10
C ALA A 162 -8.92 13.95 12.08
N LEU A 163 -8.29 13.65 13.21
CA LEU A 163 -6.83 13.50 13.32
C LEU A 163 -6.33 12.31 12.47
N ARG A 164 -7.07 11.19 12.47
CA ARG A 164 -6.78 10.01 11.63
C ARG A 164 -6.74 10.40 10.15
N SER A 165 -7.72 11.16 9.67
CA SER A 165 -7.81 11.57 8.27
C SER A 165 -6.70 12.56 7.90
N ALA A 166 -6.42 13.55 8.75
CA ALA A 166 -5.38 14.54 8.51
C ALA A 166 -3.97 13.92 8.50
N PHE A 167 -3.60 13.23 9.59
CA PHE A 167 -2.31 12.57 9.69
C PHE A 167 -2.19 11.43 8.70
N GLY A 168 -3.26 10.65 8.51
CA GLY A 168 -3.29 9.51 7.61
C GLY A 168 -2.90 9.87 6.18
N THR A 169 -3.57 10.87 5.61
CA THR A 169 -3.33 11.34 4.24
C THR A 169 -1.97 12.01 4.10
N LEU A 170 -1.61 12.91 5.03
CA LEU A 170 -0.35 13.65 4.97
C LEU A 170 0.87 12.72 5.07
N SER A 171 0.87 11.83 6.06
CA SER A 171 1.98 10.88 6.25
C SER A 171 2.12 9.91 5.10
N LEU A 172 1.00 9.44 4.51
CA LEU A 172 1.04 8.56 3.34
C LEU A 172 1.57 9.29 2.11
N ALA A 173 1.16 10.55 1.89
CA ALA A 173 1.70 11.38 0.82
C ALA A 173 3.22 11.58 0.97
N VAL A 174 3.69 11.92 2.17
CA VAL A 174 5.13 12.06 2.46
C VAL A 174 5.86 10.75 2.18
N MET A 175 5.34 9.62 2.65
CA MET A 175 5.94 8.31 2.46
C MET A 175 6.04 7.92 0.98
N VAL A 176 4.98 8.17 0.20
CA VAL A 176 4.98 7.92 -1.25
C VAL A 176 6.00 8.83 -1.95
N LEU A 177 6.06 10.12 -1.60
CA LEU A 177 7.03 11.07 -2.16
C LEU A 177 8.48 10.69 -1.84
N VAL A 178 8.75 10.20 -0.62
CA VAL A 178 10.06 9.66 -0.23
C VAL A 178 10.38 8.42 -1.05
N SER A 179 9.40 7.53 -1.24
CA SER A 179 9.59 6.28 -1.99
C SER A 179 9.82 6.50 -3.49
N MET A 180 9.28 7.58 -4.05
CA MET A 180 9.61 8.00 -5.42
C MET A 180 11.08 8.40 -5.58
N GLN A 181 11.79 8.70 -4.49
CA GLN A 181 13.20 9.05 -4.49
C GLN A 181 14.09 7.84 -4.20
N GLY A 182 13.57 6.61 -4.30
CA GLY A 182 14.28 5.37 -3.98
C GLY A 182 15.68 5.26 -4.59
N ARG A 183 15.91 5.76 -5.81
CA ARG A 183 17.25 5.80 -6.44
C ARG A 183 18.24 6.69 -5.66
N ARG A 184 17.80 7.86 -5.19
CA ARG A 184 18.64 8.76 -4.37
C ARG A 184 18.91 8.15 -3.00
N ILE A 185 17.89 7.56 -2.38
CA ILE A 185 18.02 6.88 -1.08
C ILE A 185 19.00 5.71 -1.20
N PHE A 186 18.89 4.90 -2.24
CA PHE A 186 19.84 3.81 -2.53
C PHE A 186 21.28 4.32 -2.63
N PHE A 187 21.52 5.38 -3.41
CA PHE A 187 22.86 5.96 -3.52
C PHE A 187 23.38 6.59 -2.22
N LEU A 188 22.49 7.17 -1.40
CA LEU A 188 22.87 7.68 -0.09
C LEU A 188 23.25 6.54 0.86
N CYS A 189 22.49 5.44 0.87
CA CYS A 189 22.82 4.25 1.65
C CYS A 189 24.14 3.60 1.18
N GLN A 190 24.38 3.55 -0.13
CA GLN A 190 25.64 3.07 -0.70
C GLN A 190 26.81 3.99 -0.33
N ARG A 191 26.63 5.31 -0.38
CA ARG A 191 27.64 6.31 0.04
C ARG A 191 27.93 6.26 1.54
N ALA A 192 26.94 5.88 2.34
CA ALA A 192 27.08 5.64 3.77
C ALA A 192 27.65 4.25 4.12
N GLY A 193 27.96 3.41 3.11
CA GLY A 193 28.59 2.10 3.31
C GLY A 193 27.64 0.97 3.70
N PHE A 194 26.31 1.17 3.65
CA PHE A 194 25.34 0.11 3.97
C PHE A 194 25.22 -0.96 2.89
N PHE A 195 25.62 -0.67 1.66
CA PHE A 195 25.65 -1.60 0.54
C PHE A 195 27.01 -1.49 -0.14
N LEU A 196 27.64 -2.63 -0.45
CA LEU A 196 28.91 -2.63 -1.16
C LEU A 196 28.73 -1.99 -2.56
N PRO A 197 29.77 -1.36 -3.12
CA PRO A 197 29.76 -1.01 -4.54
C PRO A 197 29.83 -2.29 -5.36
N ARG A 198 29.16 -2.29 -6.52
CA ARG A 198 29.29 -3.34 -7.54
C ARG A 198 30.78 -3.71 -7.66
N PRO A 199 31.18 -4.98 -7.45
CA PRO A 199 32.53 -5.38 -7.82
C PRO A 199 32.68 -5.06 -9.30
N ALA A 200 33.67 -4.23 -9.61
CA ALA A 200 34.02 -3.93 -10.99
C ALA A 200 34.34 -5.28 -11.64
N THR A 201 33.42 -5.82 -12.42
CA THR A 201 33.75 -6.89 -13.33
C THR A 201 34.74 -6.29 -14.30
N ASP A 202 35.96 -6.82 -14.26
CA ASP A 202 37.03 -6.57 -15.19
C ASP A 202 36.49 -6.55 -16.63
N SER A 203 37.09 -5.63 -17.40
CA SER A 203 36.97 -5.37 -18.84
C SER A 203 36.46 -6.51 -19.72
#